data_AF-A0A7X7J4H9-F1
#
_entry.id   AF-A0A7X7J4H9-F1
#
_cell.length_a   1.000
_cell.length_b   1.000
_cell.length_c   1.000
_cell.angle_alpha   90.00
_cell.angle_beta   90.00
_cell.angle_gamma   90.00
#
_symmetry.space_group_name_H-M   'P 1'
#
loop_
_entity.id
_entity.type
_entity.pdbx_description
1 polymer ?
#
loop_
_entity_poly.entity_id
_entity_poly.type
_entity_poly.pdbx_seq_one_letter_code
_entity_poly.pdbx_strand_id
1 'polypeptide(L)'
;MKLFKTFLLATITFFSGLTLWGQKTNEIVCNLQVEIVPYNLIKDSTIFSMYWNICKITQSFQIQRSNKDTICFVLDNPSQFSFLNALYFQKLYIKEKSTNDTIPYTFVSDTLKVVPPKKDCIIEIHYYYQPDYFMIGNEYATCLFCPYQQSWFSWYFSIPNMKINDVIVSVHEQIYFFANLMQKKTDKGKIYLSSDSIPENGISFFWIDKQYYEQIKTIIHTHQYNLYLFKGFTLTDDSTSCYTLMPPLQKADNCLINMHISDLNKAVKGIEQIFQKNVNFDIVEVFLDISQGDDRIRWGSAFLLSDSNVFIFMDTSFWSGHNYLHEMVHAYNDILPPKSDSSYYFFHESMTEYLAVYFKYNQQMRDSVYETKILKYINLKQDYIRIFEIDKSEVSLDFGGTFGVTYLKTPFVINSFAKKIGENKFIDILSLFYEQVRKTKIINFQEFETVFKSNGVSDKDWDWFVENL
;
A
#
# COMPACT_ATOMS: atom_id res chain seq x y z
N MET A 1 59.51 -28.77 6.76
CA MET A 1 59.59 -27.72 7.79
C MET A 1 59.33 -26.36 7.12
N LYS A 2 58.24 -25.68 7.51
CA LYS A 2 57.84 -24.26 7.27
C LYS A 2 57.53 -23.84 5.80
N LEU A 3 56.26 -23.70 5.39
CA LEU A 3 55.29 -22.59 5.58
C LEU A 3 55.76 -21.22 5.05
N PHE A 4 55.07 -20.69 4.04
CA PHE A 4 54.48 -19.34 3.95
C PHE A 4 53.74 -19.25 2.59
N LYS A 5 52.41 -19.46 2.55
CA LYS A 5 51.38 -18.40 2.56
C LYS A 5 51.76 -17.17 1.71
N THR A 6 51.29 -17.15 0.48
CA THR A 6 51.01 -15.88 -0.22
C THR A 6 49.65 -16.00 -0.89
N PHE A 7 48.72 -15.24 -0.33
CA PHE A 7 47.39 -14.95 -0.84
C PHE A 7 47.45 -14.61 -2.34
N LEU A 8 46.83 -15.44 -3.19
CA LEU A 8 46.34 -14.94 -4.46
C LEU A 8 44.94 -14.39 -4.18
N LEU A 9 44.80 -13.07 -4.21
CA LEU A 9 43.51 -12.41 -4.24
C LEU A 9 42.67 -13.04 -5.36
N ALA A 10 41.64 -13.78 -4.99
CA ALA A 10 40.49 -13.96 -5.86
C ALA A 10 39.82 -12.60 -6.00
N THR A 11 40.25 -11.82 -6.98
CA THR A 11 39.51 -10.67 -7.46
C THR A 11 38.16 -11.20 -7.94
N ILE A 12 37.13 -11.08 -7.10
CA ILE A 12 35.74 -11.28 -7.50
C ILE A 12 35.41 -10.11 -8.43
N THR A 13 35.76 -10.27 -9.70
CA THR A 13 35.22 -9.46 -10.78
C THR A 13 33.78 -9.94 -10.97
N PHE A 14 32.83 -9.20 -10.40
CA PHE A 14 31.41 -9.33 -10.72
C PHE A 14 31.26 -8.98 -12.21
N PHE A 15 31.35 -9.98 -13.08
CA PHE A 15 30.84 -9.87 -14.43
C PHE A 15 29.32 -9.73 -14.33
N SER A 16 28.81 -8.52 -14.47
CA SER A 16 27.46 -8.28 -14.99
C SER A 16 27.46 -8.68 -16.48
N GLY A 17 27.66 -9.98 -16.74
CA GLY A 17 27.50 -10.59 -18.04
C GLY A 17 26.04 -10.96 -18.21
N LEU A 18 25.26 -10.04 -18.76
CA LEU A 18 23.98 -10.38 -19.40
C LEU A 18 24.30 -11.32 -20.57
N THR A 19 24.16 -12.62 -20.35
CA THR A 19 24.11 -13.60 -21.42
C THR A 19 22.83 -13.37 -22.22
N LEU A 20 23.00 -12.84 -23.44
CA LEU A 20 21.97 -12.61 -24.48
C LEU A 20 21.39 -13.91 -25.09
N TRP A 21 21.24 -14.98 -24.30
CA TRP A 21 20.67 -16.23 -24.78
C TRP A 21 19.30 -16.43 -24.13
N GLY A 22 18.24 -15.99 -24.82
CA GLY A 22 16.85 -16.25 -24.44
C GLY A 22 15.87 -15.07 -24.58
N GLN A 23 16.34 -13.87 -24.93
CA GLN A 23 15.44 -12.73 -25.16
C GLN A 23 14.58 -12.97 -26.41
N LYS A 24 13.25 -12.84 -26.27
CA LYS A 24 12.37 -12.68 -27.44
C LYS A 24 12.81 -11.42 -28.17
N THR A 25 12.91 -11.47 -29.50
CA THR A 25 13.51 -10.45 -30.37
C THR A 25 12.91 -9.04 -30.30
N ASN A 26 11.85 -8.82 -29.51
CA ASN A 26 11.13 -7.54 -29.40
C ASN A 26 11.06 -6.97 -27.96
N GLU A 27 11.72 -7.60 -26.98
CA GLU A 27 11.65 -7.18 -25.56
C GLU A 27 12.68 -6.09 -25.25
N ILE A 28 12.24 -5.00 -24.62
CA ILE A 28 13.13 -3.92 -24.15
C ILE A 28 13.39 -4.12 -22.66
N VAL A 29 14.61 -4.47 -22.30
CA VAL A 29 14.98 -4.62 -20.88
C VAL A 29 15.27 -3.26 -20.26
N CYS A 30 14.63 -3.01 -19.12
CA CYS A 30 14.83 -1.84 -18.29
C CYS A 30 15.37 -2.23 -16.91
N ASN A 31 16.39 -1.51 -16.43
CA ASN A 31 16.80 -1.54 -15.04
C ASN A 31 16.49 -0.19 -14.38
N LEU A 32 15.98 -0.23 -13.16
CA LEU A 32 15.55 0.94 -12.40
C LEU A 32 16.44 1.11 -11.17
N GLN A 33 17.07 2.27 -11.04
CA GLN A 33 17.80 2.65 -9.85
C GLN A 33 17.15 3.89 -9.22
N VAL A 34 16.84 3.80 -7.94
CA VAL A 34 16.30 4.88 -7.12
C VAL A 34 17.30 5.18 -6.01
N GLU A 35 17.57 6.45 -5.77
CA GLU A 35 18.34 6.92 -4.61
C GLU A 35 17.48 7.94 -3.86
N ILE A 36 17.05 7.58 -2.64
CA ILE A 36 16.31 8.46 -1.76
C ILE A 36 17.32 9.30 -0.99
N VAL A 37 17.30 10.62 -1.21
CA VAL A 37 18.27 11.54 -0.62
C VAL A 37 17.60 12.71 0.10
N PRO A 38 18.25 13.27 1.14
CA PRO A 38 17.75 14.47 1.76
C PRO A 38 17.71 15.68 0.82
N TYR A 39 16.61 16.43 0.80
CA TYR A 39 16.34 17.56 -0.10
C TYR A 39 17.25 18.78 0.16
N ASN A 40 17.71 18.98 1.41
CA ASN A 40 18.57 20.09 1.83
C ASN A 40 19.88 20.24 1.02
N LEU A 41 20.27 19.21 0.26
CA LEU A 41 21.45 19.21 -0.61
C LEU A 41 21.21 19.85 -1.99
N ILE A 42 19.97 20.27 -2.34
CA ILE A 42 19.59 20.63 -3.71
C ILE A 42 19.44 22.16 -3.94
N LYS A 43 19.30 22.98 -2.89
CA LYS A 43 19.22 24.48 -2.90
C LYS A 43 18.63 25.05 -4.21
N ASP A 44 17.34 24.83 -4.42
CA ASP A 44 16.60 25.48 -5.51
C ASP A 44 15.55 26.44 -4.94
N SER A 45 15.59 27.70 -5.39
CA SER A 45 14.75 28.80 -4.92
C SER A 45 13.32 28.76 -5.46
N THR A 46 13.01 27.92 -6.45
CA THR A 46 11.64 27.79 -6.98
C THR A 46 10.76 26.84 -6.18
N ILE A 47 11.34 26.13 -5.21
CA ILE A 47 10.66 25.15 -4.38
C ILE A 47 10.63 25.75 -2.97
N PHE A 48 9.51 26.42 -2.66
CA PHE A 48 9.27 26.93 -1.31
C PHE A 48 9.48 25.80 -0.31
N SER A 49 10.30 26.08 0.70
CA SER A 49 10.87 25.14 1.65
C SER A 49 9.83 24.22 2.26
N MET A 50 9.70 23.05 1.66
CA MET A 50 8.99 21.93 2.23
C MET A 50 9.76 20.68 1.82
N TYR A 51 9.78 19.68 2.68
CA TYR A 51 10.25 18.32 2.40
C TYR A 51 11.73 18.01 2.65
N TRP A 52 11.92 16.87 3.32
CA TRP A 52 13.23 16.38 3.75
C TRP A 52 13.86 15.42 2.77
N ASN A 53 13.13 14.74 1.87
CA ASN A 53 13.68 13.71 0.96
C ASN A 53 13.12 13.78 -0.48
N ILE A 54 13.94 13.42 -1.48
CA ILE A 54 13.56 13.32 -2.91
C ILE A 54 14.12 12.03 -3.52
N CYS A 55 13.45 11.51 -4.55
CA CYS A 55 13.93 10.34 -5.29
C CYS A 55 14.76 10.79 -6.50
N LYS A 56 16.05 10.44 -6.54
CA LYS A 56 16.86 10.48 -7.77
C LYS A 56 16.67 9.17 -8.51
N ILE A 57 16.26 9.23 -9.76
CA ILE A 57 15.94 8.03 -10.54
C ILE A 57 16.81 7.97 -11.78
N THR A 58 17.34 6.78 -12.03
CA THR A 58 18.01 6.40 -13.27
C THR A 58 17.30 5.19 -13.86
N GLN A 59 16.72 5.34 -15.04
CA GLN A 59 16.19 4.24 -15.84
C GLN A 59 17.14 3.90 -16.97
N SER A 60 17.67 2.67 -16.98
CA SER A 60 18.57 2.18 -18.03
C SER A 60 17.83 1.25 -18.98
N PHE A 61 17.67 1.66 -20.24
CA PHE A 61 17.00 0.87 -21.27
C PHE A 61 18.01 0.29 -22.25
N GLN A 62 17.92 -1.02 -22.51
CA GLN A 62 18.62 -1.67 -23.60
C GLN A 62 17.88 -1.41 -24.90
N ILE A 63 18.42 -0.53 -25.74
CA ILE A 63 17.80 -0.10 -26.99
C ILE A 63 18.56 -0.71 -28.16
N GLN A 64 17.87 -1.52 -28.95
CA GLN A 64 18.37 -1.99 -30.24
C GLN A 64 18.26 -0.86 -31.27
N ARG A 65 19.18 -0.88 -32.24
CA ARG A 65 19.15 0.01 -33.39
C ARG A 65 17.78 -0.10 -34.07
N SER A 66 17.20 1.06 -34.34
CA SER A 66 15.92 1.20 -35.00
C SER A 66 16.01 2.22 -36.12
N ASN A 67 15.24 2.01 -37.19
CA ASN A 67 15.08 3.00 -38.28
C ASN A 67 13.97 4.01 -37.98
N LYS A 68 13.39 3.99 -36.78
CA LYS A 68 12.43 5.01 -36.34
C LYS A 68 13.14 6.35 -36.19
N ASP A 69 12.40 7.44 -36.38
CA ASP A 69 12.93 8.80 -36.15
C ASP A 69 12.89 9.20 -34.67
N THR A 70 12.11 8.50 -33.85
CA THR A 70 11.89 8.84 -32.44
C THR A 70 11.57 7.58 -31.63
N ILE A 71 12.08 7.54 -30.40
CA ILE A 71 11.67 6.62 -29.34
C ILE A 71 10.79 7.40 -28.37
N CYS A 72 9.60 6.89 -28.08
CA CYS A 72 8.66 7.50 -27.14
C CYS A 72 8.64 6.70 -25.85
N PHE A 73 8.89 7.39 -24.74
CA PHE A 73 8.65 6.87 -23.41
C PHE A 73 7.47 7.63 -22.79
N VAL A 74 6.63 6.95 -22.03
CA VAL A 74 5.38 7.50 -21.49
C VAL A 74 5.38 7.39 -19.97
N LEU A 75 4.83 8.39 -19.28
CA LEU A 75 4.47 8.29 -17.87
C LEU A 75 2.98 8.03 -17.79
N ASP A 76 2.60 6.82 -17.40
CA ASP A 76 1.19 6.43 -17.33
C ASP A 76 0.56 7.00 -16.06
N ASN A 77 -0.36 7.96 -16.24
CA ASN A 77 -1.05 8.71 -15.18
C ASN A 77 -0.07 9.17 -14.07
N PRO A 78 0.65 10.29 -14.21
CA PRO A 78 1.35 10.85 -13.06
C PRO A 78 0.35 11.18 -11.94
N SER A 79 0.80 11.13 -10.68
CA SER A 79 -0.05 11.39 -9.51
C SER A 79 -0.78 12.74 -9.58
N GLN A 80 -2.04 12.73 -9.17
CA GLN A 80 -2.93 13.91 -9.14
C GLN A 80 -2.69 14.82 -7.92
N PHE A 81 -1.92 14.37 -6.92
CA PHE A 81 -1.70 15.12 -5.68
C PHE A 81 -0.62 16.22 -5.81
N SER A 82 -0.18 16.56 -7.03
CA SER A 82 0.63 17.76 -7.23
C SER A 82 -0.20 18.99 -7.46
N PHE A 83 0.23 20.04 -6.78
CA PHE A 83 -0.21 21.39 -7.09
C PHE A 83 0.30 21.92 -8.44
N LEU A 84 1.28 21.27 -9.10
CA LEU A 84 1.87 21.69 -10.38
C LEU A 84 2.53 20.50 -11.11
N ASN A 85 1.85 19.91 -12.11
CA ASN A 85 2.37 18.81 -12.95
C ASN A 85 3.78 19.06 -13.54
N ALA A 86 4.22 20.31 -13.67
CA ALA A 86 5.52 20.69 -14.22
C ALA A 86 6.72 20.48 -13.26
N LEU A 87 6.50 20.24 -11.96
CA LEU A 87 7.57 20.19 -10.95
C LEU A 87 8.01 18.78 -10.52
N TYR A 88 7.28 17.73 -10.92
CA TYR A 88 7.58 16.35 -10.48
C TYR A 88 8.90 15.83 -11.01
N PHE A 89 9.31 16.23 -12.22
CA PHE A 89 10.49 15.72 -12.91
C PHE A 89 11.55 16.81 -13.06
N GLN A 90 12.21 17.14 -11.96
CA GLN A 90 13.28 18.13 -11.99
C GLN A 90 14.54 17.53 -12.57
N LYS A 91 15.32 18.37 -13.27
CA LYS A 91 16.62 18.02 -13.85
C LYS A 91 16.56 16.73 -14.70
N LEU A 92 15.48 16.54 -15.45
CA LEU A 92 15.38 15.49 -16.46
C LEU A 92 16.53 15.65 -17.46
N TYR A 93 17.27 14.58 -17.73
CA TYR A 93 18.21 14.51 -18.85
C TYR A 93 18.39 13.07 -19.31
N ILE A 94 18.89 12.91 -20.54
CA ILE A 94 19.08 11.60 -21.16
C ILE A 94 20.50 11.49 -21.66
N LYS A 95 21.12 10.33 -21.48
CA LYS A 95 22.46 10.05 -22.01
C LYS A 95 22.63 8.64 -22.54
N GLU A 96 23.57 8.46 -23.46
CA GLU A 96 24.08 7.13 -23.79
C GLU A 96 25.08 6.69 -22.71
N LYS A 97 24.84 5.54 -22.06
CA LYS A 97 25.68 5.06 -20.95
C LYS A 97 27.15 4.86 -21.33
N SER A 98 27.40 4.38 -22.55
CA SER A 98 28.73 3.94 -22.98
C SER A 98 29.67 5.11 -23.30
N THR A 99 29.14 6.18 -23.89
CA THR A 99 29.89 7.38 -24.26
C THR A 99 29.69 8.54 -23.30
N ASN A 100 28.66 8.47 -22.45
CA ASN A 100 28.19 9.55 -21.58
C ASN A 100 27.73 10.80 -22.36
N ASP A 101 27.39 10.64 -23.65
CA ASP A 101 26.87 11.72 -24.50
C ASP A 101 25.42 12.02 -24.16
N THR A 102 25.08 13.31 -24.04
CA THR A 102 23.70 13.77 -23.88
C THR A 102 22.90 13.52 -25.15
N ILE A 103 21.71 12.92 -25.02
CA ILE A 103 20.81 12.67 -26.14
C ILE A 103 19.74 13.76 -26.18
N PRO A 104 19.53 14.44 -27.33
CA PRO A 104 18.45 15.41 -27.48
C PRO A 104 17.07 14.77 -27.24
N TYR A 105 16.20 15.48 -26.53
CA TYR A 105 14.85 15.03 -26.23
C TYR A 105 13.84 16.18 -26.20
N THR A 106 12.56 15.83 -26.27
CA THR A 106 11.44 16.74 -26.01
C THR A 106 10.49 16.07 -25.03
N PHE A 107 10.12 16.77 -23.97
CA PHE A 107 9.14 16.29 -22.99
C PHE A 107 7.89 17.17 -23.07
N VAL A 108 6.74 16.57 -23.39
CA VAL A 108 5.46 17.27 -23.51
C VAL A 108 4.37 16.44 -22.87
N SER A 109 3.59 17.08 -21.99
CA SER A 109 2.61 16.41 -21.13
C SER A 109 3.30 15.27 -20.38
N ASP A 110 3.04 14.02 -20.75
CA ASP A 110 3.56 12.82 -20.09
C ASP A 110 4.41 11.96 -21.04
N THR A 111 4.82 12.51 -22.18
CA THR A 111 5.58 11.78 -23.20
C THR A 111 6.96 12.37 -23.43
N LEU A 112 7.97 11.53 -23.27
CA LEU A 112 9.36 11.83 -23.55
C LEU A 112 9.77 11.27 -24.92
N LYS A 113 10.05 12.17 -25.85
CA LYS A 113 10.46 11.87 -27.22
C LYS A 113 11.98 11.98 -27.33
N VAL A 114 12.63 10.91 -27.73
CA VAL A 114 14.10 10.79 -27.74
C VAL A 114 14.58 10.42 -29.13
N VAL A 115 15.67 11.04 -29.59
CA VAL A 115 16.31 10.67 -30.85
C VAL A 115 16.94 9.27 -30.69
N PRO A 116 16.61 8.28 -31.55
CA PRO A 116 17.12 6.94 -31.41
C PRO A 116 18.63 6.88 -31.66
N PRO A 117 19.33 5.96 -30.98
CA PRO A 117 20.75 5.78 -31.16
C PRO A 117 21.02 5.08 -32.51
N LYS A 118 22.14 5.44 -33.14
CA LYS A 118 22.52 4.89 -34.47
C LYS A 118 22.98 3.42 -34.42
N LYS A 119 23.25 2.91 -33.22
CA LYS A 119 23.74 1.57 -32.91
C LYS A 119 23.03 1.07 -31.65
N ASP A 120 23.07 -0.24 -31.42
CA ASP A 120 22.60 -0.83 -30.16
C ASP A 120 23.34 -0.18 -28.99
N CYS A 121 22.61 0.31 -27.99
CA CYS A 121 23.21 0.96 -26.83
C CYS A 121 22.32 0.86 -25.58
N ILE A 122 22.84 1.39 -24.47
CA ILE A 122 22.04 1.60 -23.26
C ILE A 122 21.77 3.09 -23.14
N ILE A 123 20.50 3.47 -23.17
CA ILE A 123 20.05 4.83 -22.87
C ILE A 123 19.73 4.91 -21.38
N GLU A 124 20.20 5.96 -20.73
CA GLU A 124 19.82 6.28 -19.36
C GLU A 124 18.98 7.55 -19.31
N ILE A 125 17.80 7.45 -18.72
CA ILE A 125 16.93 8.59 -18.40
C ILE A 125 17.14 8.90 -16.92
N HIS A 126 17.52 10.14 -16.62
CA HIS A 126 17.82 10.61 -15.28
C HIS A 126 16.87 11.73 -14.91
N TYR A 127 16.24 11.63 -13.74
CA TYR A 127 15.30 12.65 -13.27
C TYR A 127 15.18 12.58 -11.76
N TYR A 128 14.72 13.66 -11.16
CA TYR A 128 14.28 13.67 -9.78
C TYR A 128 12.77 13.51 -9.75
N TYR A 129 12.26 12.70 -8.84
CA TYR A 129 10.84 12.54 -8.59
C TYR A 129 10.51 13.00 -7.17
N GLN A 130 9.56 13.92 -7.07
CA GLN A 130 9.02 14.37 -5.80
C GLN A 130 7.89 13.40 -5.38
N PRO A 131 7.96 12.80 -4.17
CA PRO A 131 6.91 11.90 -3.69
C PRO A 131 5.58 12.61 -3.47
N ASP A 132 4.51 11.84 -3.39
CA ASP A 132 3.19 12.32 -2.95
C ASP A 132 3.18 12.53 -1.43
N TYR A 133 2.48 13.56 -0.97
CA TYR A 133 2.36 13.93 0.44
C TYR A 133 0.90 13.98 0.86
N PHE A 134 0.62 13.58 2.10
CA PHE A 134 -0.67 13.82 2.74
C PHE A 134 -0.60 15.13 3.54
N MET A 135 -1.65 15.95 3.43
CA MET A 135 -1.73 17.30 4.01
C MET A 135 -2.55 17.33 5.29
N ILE A 136 -2.13 18.17 6.25
CA ILE A 136 -2.91 18.67 7.39
C ILE A 136 -3.20 20.15 7.10
N GLY A 137 -4.40 20.51 6.64
CA GLY A 137 -4.68 21.91 6.28
C GLY A 137 -3.69 22.45 5.25
N ASN A 138 -2.87 23.46 5.61
CA ASN A 138 -1.79 24.01 4.77
C ASN A 138 -0.39 23.42 5.09
N GLU A 139 -0.29 22.38 5.92
CA GLU A 139 0.95 21.88 6.52
C GLU A 139 1.16 20.39 6.23
N TYR A 140 2.40 19.95 6.01
CA TYR A 140 2.71 18.63 5.45
C TYR A 140 3.34 17.70 6.49
N ALA A 141 2.57 16.79 7.07
CA ALA A 141 3.10 15.80 8.01
C ALA A 141 3.23 14.42 7.35
N THR A 142 4.48 14.07 7.10
CA THR A 142 5.03 12.75 6.74
C THR A 142 4.64 12.19 5.37
N CYS A 143 5.70 11.87 4.62
CA CYS A 143 5.70 11.26 3.31
C CYS A 143 5.11 9.84 3.35
N LEU A 144 4.21 9.53 2.43
CA LEU A 144 3.86 8.18 2.02
C LEU A 144 3.86 8.21 0.50
N PHE A 145 4.91 7.70 -0.12
CA PHE A 145 4.88 7.47 -1.55
C PHE A 145 3.88 6.34 -1.84
N CYS A 146 2.81 6.63 -2.59
CA CYS A 146 1.73 5.67 -2.84
C CYS A 146 1.28 5.68 -4.30
N PRO A 147 2.02 5.07 -5.23
CA PRO A 147 1.51 4.83 -6.58
C PRO A 147 0.43 3.72 -6.62
N TYR A 148 0.19 2.98 -5.51
CA TYR A 148 -0.69 1.80 -5.51
C TYR A 148 -2.16 2.06 -5.13
N GLN A 149 -2.48 3.14 -4.42
CA GLN A 149 -3.87 3.37 -3.96
C GLN A 149 -4.85 3.43 -5.14
N GLN A 150 -4.35 3.89 -6.28
CA GLN A 150 -4.98 3.74 -7.58
C GLN A 150 -3.90 3.11 -8.44
N SER A 151 -3.97 1.79 -8.67
CA SER A 151 -3.13 0.90 -9.52
C SER A 151 -2.84 1.37 -10.98
N TRP A 152 -2.91 2.67 -11.22
CA TRP A 152 -2.95 3.39 -12.47
C TRP A 152 -1.85 4.46 -12.49
N PHE A 153 -1.28 4.87 -11.33
CA PHE A 153 -0.25 5.92 -11.28
C PHE A 153 1.18 5.39 -11.49
N SER A 154 1.95 6.10 -12.32
CA SER A 154 3.35 5.78 -12.59
C SER A 154 4.30 6.92 -12.24
N TRP A 155 5.49 6.53 -11.77
CA TRP A 155 6.61 7.40 -11.40
C TRP A 155 7.86 7.11 -12.24
N TYR A 156 7.73 6.19 -13.20
CA TYR A 156 8.81 5.80 -14.09
C TYR A 156 8.30 5.68 -15.52
N PHE A 157 9.17 6.03 -16.46
CA PHE A 157 8.84 5.99 -17.88
C PHE A 157 8.66 4.55 -18.37
N SER A 158 7.55 4.27 -19.04
CA SER A 158 7.23 3.02 -19.74
C SER A 158 7.50 3.15 -21.25
N ILE A 159 7.70 2.03 -21.93
CA ILE A 159 7.81 1.92 -23.40
C ILE A 159 7.19 0.58 -23.83
N PRO A 160 6.56 0.47 -25.01
CA PRO A 160 5.98 -0.81 -25.44
C PRO A 160 6.99 -1.97 -25.40
N ASN A 161 6.54 -3.13 -24.90
CA ASN A 161 7.33 -4.35 -24.68
C ASN A 161 8.49 -4.19 -23.67
N MET A 162 8.38 -3.23 -22.76
CA MET A 162 9.30 -3.09 -21.64
C MET A 162 9.16 -4.25 -20.66
N LYS A 163 10.30 -4.80 -20.23
CA LYS A 163 10.39 -5.68 -19.06
C LYS A 163 11.37 -5.08 -18.06
N ILE A 164 10.92 -4.92 -16.82
CA ILE A 164 11.78 -4.50 -15.71
C ILE A 164 12.54 -5.72 -15.22
N ASN A 165 13.86 -5.68 -15.30
CA ASN A 165 14.74 -6.77 -14.90
C ASN A 165 15.22 -6.62 -13.45
N ASP A 166 15.73 -5.45 -13.08
CA ASP A 166 16.19 -5.15 -11.72
C ASP A 166 15.65 -3.81 -11.21
N VAL A 167 15.30 -3.75 -9.93
CA VAL A 167 14.97 -2.53 -9.18
C VAL A 167 15.92 -2.39 -8.00
N ILE A 168 16.68 -1.31 -7.94
CA ILE A 168 17.67 -1.06 -6.89
C ILE A 168 17.31 0.24 -6.19
N VAL A 169 17.07 0.18 -4.89
CA VAL A 169 16.77 1.37 -4.08
C VAL A 169 17.91 1.62 -3.10
N SER A 170 18.51 2.80 -3.17
CA SER A 170 19.51 3.26 -2.20
C SER A 170 18.79 4.13 -1.18
N VAL A 171 18.85 3.73 0.09
CA VAL A 171 18.19 4.43 1.19
C VAL A 171 19.22 4.95 2.17
N HIS A 172 19.02 6.15 2.70
CA HIS A 172 19.83 6.65 3.80
C HIS A 172 19.30 6.12 5.14
N GLU A 173 20.15 6.12 6.16
CA GLU A 173 19.85 5.50 7.46
C GLU A 173 18.73 6.18 8.26
N GLN A 174 18.28 7.38 7.87
CA GLN A 174 17.32 8.18 8.63
C GLN A 174 15.86 7.88 8.26
N ILE A 175 15.60 6.92 7.38
CA ILE A 175 14.24 6.48 7.00
C ILE A 175 14.00 5.00 7.31
N TYR A 176 12.77 4.66 7.70
CA TYR A 176 12.25 3.29 7.53
C TYR A 176 11.74 3.16 6.10
N PHE A 177 12.00 2.02 5.45
CA PHE A 177 11.67 1.79 4.04
C PHE A 177 10.90 0.47 3.89
N PHE A 178 9.87 0.48 3.06
CA PHE A 178 8.99 -0.64 2.77
C PHE A 178 8.77 -0.72 1.27
N ALA A 179 8.66 -1.92 0.69
CA ALA A 179 8.43 -2.08 -0.74
C ALA A 179 7.55 -3.30 -1.04
N ASN A 180 6.74 -3.20 -2.09
CA ASN A 180 5.85 -4.28 -2.52
C ASN A 180 6.57 -5.40 -3.31
N LEU A 181 7.84 -5.21 -3.68
CA LEU A 181 8.68 -6.18 -4.41
C LEU A 181 9.64 -6.92 -3.47
N MET A 182 10.00 -8.18 -3.78
CA MET A 182 10.82 -9.05 -2.90
C MET A 182 12.22 -8.47 -2.73
N GLN A 183 12.63 -8.26 -1.48
CA GLN A 183 14.00 -7.91 -1.15
C GLN A 183 14.91 -9.14 -1.32
N LYS A 184 15.77 -9.09 -2.35
CA LYS A 184 16.77 -10.14 -2.61
C LYS A 184 17.98 -10.03 -1.70
N LYS A 185 18.49 -8.81 -1.50
CA LYS A 185 19.69 -8.53 -0.71
C LYS A 185 19.78 -7.07 -0.31
N THR A 186 20.57 -6.82 0.73
CA THR A 186 21.04 -5.49 1.11
C THR A 186 22.56 -5.47 1.02
N ASP A 187 23.13 -4.50 0.30
CA ASP A 187 24.58 -4.32 0.19
C ASP A 187 24.91 -2.82 0.20
N LYS A 188 25.74 -2.40 1.16
CA LYS A 188 26.23 -1.00 1.30
C LYS A 188 25.11 0.06 1.20
N GLY A 189 23.99 -0.13 1.90
CA GLY A 189 22.85 0.81 1.89
C GLY A 189 21.96 0.73 0.66
N LYS A 190 22.19 -0.24 -0.25
CA LYS A 190 21.34 -0.54 -1.39
C LYS A 190 20.48 -1.76 -1.11
N ILE A 191 19.20 -1.61 -1.35
CA ILE A 191 18.17 -2.64 -1.29
C ILE A 191 17.90 -3.09 -2.73
N TYR A 192 18.10 -4.37 -2.99
CA TYR A 192 17.86 -4.95 -4.31
C TYR A 192 16.49 -5.64 -4.28
N LEU A 193 15.59 -5.17 -5.12
CA LEU A 193 14.20 -5.59 -5.21
C LEU A 193 13.94 -6.35 -6.50
N SER A 194 13.09 -7.36 -6.46
CA SER A 194 12.68 -8.12 -7.65
C SER A 194 11.36 -8.86 -7.47
N SER A 195 10.78 -9.31 -8.58
CA SER A 195 9.71 -10.29 -8.64
C SER A 195 9.94 -11.19 -9.86
N ASP A 196 9.37 -12.40 -9.87
CA ASP A 196 9.38 -13.27 -11.06
C ASP A 196 8.67 -12.61 -12.25
N SER A 197 7.68 -11.76 -11.96
CA SER A 197 7.05 -10.82 -12.89
C SER A 197 6.66 -9.55 -12.16
N ILE A 198 7.15 -8.40 -12.61
CA ILE A 198 6.69 -7.09 -12.15
C ILE A 198 5.55 -6.67 -13.08
N PRO A 199 4.30 -6.53 -12.61
CA PRO A 199 3.23 -6.03 -13.45
C PRO A 199 3.52 -4.59 -13.88
N GLU A 200 2.94 -4.15 -14.98
CA GLU A 200 3.02 -2.75 -15.43
C GLU A 200 2.55 -1.81 -14.31
N ASN A 201 3.31 -0.75 -14.04
CA ASN A 201 3.11 0.16 -12.90
C ASN A 201 3.09 -0.52 -11.51
N GLY A 202 3.58 -1.77 -11.43
CA GLY A 202 3.54 -2.61 -10.23
C GLY A 202 4.65 -2.39 -9.22
N ILE A 203 5.38 -1.27 -9.27
CA ILE A 203 6.47 -0.96 -8.33
C ILE A 203 6.04 0.14 -7.39
N SER A 204 6.01 -0.17 -6.10
CA SER A 204 5.63 0.78 -5.05
C SER A 204 6.54 0.61 -3.83
N PHE A 205 6.83 1.72 -3.18
CA PHE A 205 7.56 1.71 -1.92
C PHE A 205 7.07 2.84 -1.01
N PHE A 206 7.22 2.65 0.28
CA PHE A 206 6.83 3.60 1.31
C PHE A 206 8.07 3.92 2.14
N TRP A 207 8.15 5.14 2.64
CA TRP A 207 9.14 5.46 3.66
C TRP A 207 8.60 6.47 4.64
N ILE A 208 9.11 6.40 5.87
CA ILE A 208 8.83 7.36 6.92
C ILE A 208 10.16 7.77 7.58
N ASP A 209 10.24 9.03 7.96
CA ASP A 209 11.43 9.59 8.58
C ASP A 209 11.54 9.17 10.05
N LYS A 210 12.63 8.47 10.40
CA LYS A 210 12.86 7.94 11.77
C LYS A 210 12.83 9.02 12.84
N GLN A 211 13.14 10.27 12.49
CA GLN A 211 13.09 11.38 13.44
C GLN A 211 11.66 11.68 13.94
N TYR A 212 10.62 11.39 13.15
CA TYR A 212 9.22 11.62 13.55
C TYR A 212 8.51 10.37 14.08
N TYR A 213 9.15 9.20 13.96
CA TYR A 213 8.54 7.93 14.32
C TYR A 213 9.29 7.19 15.42
N GLU A 214 8.55 6.52 16.28
CA GLU A 214 9.10 5.51 17.19
C GLU A 214 8.68 4.12 16.72
N GLN A 215 9.66 3.23 16.49
CA GLN A 215 9.39 1.84 16.14
C GLN A 215 9.28 1.01 17.42
N ILE A 216 8.10 0.45 17.65
CA ILE A 216 7.83 -0.50 18.71
C ILE A 216 7.70 -1.89 18.09
N LYS A 217 8.68 -2.76 18.38
CA LYS A 217 8.65 -4.16 17.95
C LYS A 217 7.98 -5.00 19.03
N THR A 218 6.94 -5.73 18.68
CA THR A 218 6.26 -6.65 19.59
C THR A 218 5.98 -7.97 18.90
N ILE A 219 5.82 -9.01 19.72
CA ILE A 219 5.40 -10.34 19.28
C ILE A 219 4.00 -10.57 19.82
N ILE A 220 3.06 -10.80 18.93
CA ILE A 220 1.71 -11.23 19.29
C ILE A 220 1.61 -12.69 18.85
N HIS A 221 1.38 -13.57 19.82
CA HIS A 221 1.48 -15.02 19.65
C HIS A 221 2.86 -15.45 19.11
N THR A 222 2.95 -15.79 17.83
CA THR A 222 4.19 -16.23 17.16
C THR A 222 4.64 -15.29 16.04
N HIS A 223 3.97 -14.16 15.85
CA HIS A 223 4.19 -13.26 14.70
C HIS A 223 4.69 -11.89 15.11
N GLN A 224 5.42 -11.28 14.20
CA GLN A 224 6.04 -9.98 14.41
C GLN A 224 5.08 -8.86 14.04
N TYR A 225 4.93 -7.92 14.96
CA TYR A 225 4.21 -6.68 14.78
C TYR A 225 5.16 -5.52 15.04
N ASN A 226 5.40 -4.70 14.02
CA ASN A 226 6.16 -3.46 14.12
C ASN A 226 5.18 -2.30 14.06
N LEU A 227 5.04 -1.57 15.17
CA LEU A 227 4.23 -0.35 15.22
C LEU A 227 5.15 0.86 15.03
N TYR A 228 4.85 1.70 14.05
CA TYR A 228 5.56 2.96 13.80
C TYR A 228 4.64 4.09 14.23
N LEU A 229 4.80 4.48 15.50
CA LEU A 229 3.94 5.48 16.14
C LEU A 229 4.45 6.88 15.84
N PHE A 230 3.54 7.78 15.49
CA PHE A 230 3.90 9.15 15.18
C PHE A 230 4.15 9.93 16.48
N LYS A 231 5.35 10.49 16.64
CA LYS A 231 5.70 11.19 17.89
C LYS A 231 5.11 12.61 17.97
N GLY A 232 4.56 13.14 16.86
CA GLY A 232 4.14 14.53 16.74
C GLY A 232 5.11 15.38 15.88
N PHE A 233 4.91 16.69 15.91
CA PHE A 233 5.86 17.72 15.45
C PHE A 233 5.60 19.01 16.22
N THR A 234 6.58 19.90 16.28
CA THR A 234 6.38 21.28 16.75
C THR A 234 6.63 22.24 15.59
N LEU A 235 5.79 23.27 15.48
CA LEU A 235 5.96 24.33 14.50
C LEU A 235 6.88 25.42 15.08
N THR A 236 7.88 25.83 14.32
CA THR A 236 8.61 27.07 14.58
C THR A 236 8.30 28.08 13.49
N ASP A 237 7.92 29.29 13.91
CA ASP A 237 7.75 30.45 13.05
C ASP A 237 9.15 30.89 12.58
N ASP A 238 9.49 30.57 11.34
CA ASP A 238 10.57 31.27 10.67
C ASP A 238 9.99 32.50 9.99
N SER A 239 10.63 33.66 10.14
CA SER A 239 10.17 34.97 9.67
C SER A 239 10.08 35.09 8.13
N THR A 240 10.07 33.96 7.42
CA THR A 240 10.08 33.77 5.99
C THR A 240 8.94 32.85 5.55
N SER A 241 7.72 33.10 6.03
CA SER A 241 6.45 32.59 5.46
C SER A 241 6.29 31.06 5.35
N CYS A 242 7.15 30.27 5.99
CA CYS A 242 7.09 28.81 5.98
C CYS A 242 7.19 28.31 7.42
N TYR A 243 6.32 27.41 7.85
CA TYR A 243 6.51 26.77 9.15
C TYR A 243 7.54 25.66 9.02
N THR A 244 8.56 25.65 9.87
CA THR A 244 9.50 24.52 9.97
C THR A 244 8.95 23.48 10.94
N LEU A 245 8.78 22.23 10.48
CA LEU A 245 8.36 21.08 11.30
C LEU A 245 9.55 20.50 12.04
N MET A 246 9.64 20.76 13.34
CA MET A 246 10.65 20.14 14.19
C MET A 246 10.16 18.79 14.72
N PRO A 247 10.99 17.74 14.70
CA PRO A 247 10.66 16.49 15.36
C PRO A 247 10.47 16.75 16.85
N PRO A 248 9.44 16.16 17.47
CA PRO A 248 9.17 16.34 18.88
C PRO A 248 10.28 15.63 19.67
N LEU A 249 10.68 16.25 20.78
CA LEU A 249 11.70 15.70 21.67
C LEU A 249 11.18 14.51 22.51
N GLN A 250 9.87 14.27 22.49
CA GLN A 250 9.21 13.29 23.35
C GLN A 250 9.02 11.95 22.65
N LYS A 251 9.13 10.87 23.44
CA LYS A 251 8.80 9.51 23.02
C LYS A 251 7.29 9.29 23.06
N ALA A 252 6.81 8.27 22.35
CA ALA A 252 5.44 7.81 22.49
C ALA A 252 5.16 7.37 23.94
N ASP A 253 3.96 7.64 24.44
CA ASP A 253 3.57 7.30 25.81
C ASP A 253 3.50 5.77 25.98
N ASN A 254 4.27 5.23 26.93
CA ASN A 254 4.29 3.80 27.25
C ASN A 254 2.90 3.24 27.61
N CYS A 255 2.04 4.04 28.24
CA CYS A 255 0.67 3.66 28.55
C CYS A 255 -0.13 3.42 27.26
N LEU A 256 -0.03 4.34 26.30
CA LEU A 256 -0.68 4.22 24.99
C LEU A 256 -0.13 3.02 24.20
N ILE A 257 1.20 2.86 24.16
CA ILE A 257 1.86 1.70 23.53
C ILE A 257 1.30 0.39 24.07
N ASN A 258 1.29 0.23 25.40
CA ASN A 258 0.81 -0.99 26.05
C ASN A 258 -0.68 -1.23 25.79
N MET A 259 -1.49 -0.17 25.74
CA MET A 259 -2.91 -0.26 25.39
C MET A 259 -3.10 -0.74 23.95
N HIS A 260 -2.39 -0.18 22.97
CA HIS A 260 -2.45 -0.61 21.56
C HIS A 260 -2.04 -2.07 21.39
N ILE A 261 -0.94 -2.49 22.03
CA ILE A 261 -0.48 -3.88 21.99
C ILE A 261 -1.50 -4.83 22.63
N SER A 262 -2.10 -4.45 23.76
CA SER A 262 -3.12 -5.25 24.45
C SER A 262 -4.38 -5.43 23.61
N ASP A 263 -4.85 -4.34 22.96
CA ASP A 263 -6.00 -4.38 22.06
C ASP A 263 -5.73 -5.27 20.84
N LEU A 264 -4.57 -5.12 20.21
CA LEU A 264 -4.14 -5.96 19.09
C LEU A 264 -4.10 -7.44 19.50
N ASN A 265 -3.50 -7.76 20.65
CA ASN A 265 -3.36 -9.14 21.12
C ASN A 265 -4.72 -9.83 21.29
N LYS A 266 -5.69 -9.13 21.87
CA LYS A 266 -7.07 -9.65 22.03
C LYS A 266 -7.74 -9.91 20.70
N ALA A 267 -7.64 -8.97 19.75
CA ALA A 267 -8.31 -9.09 18.46
C ALA A 267 -7.68 -10.17 17.58
N VAL A 268 -6.34 -10.18 17.47
CA VAL A 268 -5.59 -11.11 16.61
C VAL A 268 -5.88 -12.56 16.94
N LYS A 269 -5.99 -12.91 18.23
CA LYS A 269 -6.34 -14.28 18.64
C LYS A 269 -7.63 -14.79 17.99
N GLY A 270 -8.67 -13.96 17.94
CA GLY A 270 -9.93 -14.33 17.33
C GLY A 270 -9.89 -14.34 15.80
N ILE A 271 -9.14 -13.41 15.20
CA ILE A 271 -8.97 -13.33 13.74
C ILE A 271 -8.20 -14.56 13.23
N GLU A 272 -7.10 -14.94 13.89
CA GLU A 272 -6.31 -16.13 13.54
C GLU A 272 -7.14 -17.42 13.63
N GLN A 273 -8.04 -17.52 14.61
CA GLN A 273 -8.94 -18.67 14.76
C GLN A 273 -9.85 -18.83 13.53
N ILE A 274 -10.38 -17.73 12.99
CA ILE A 274 -11.27 -17.76 11.82
C ILE A 274 -10.50 -18.10 10.55
N PHE A 275 -9.46 -17.33 10.25
CA PHE A 275 -8.79 -17.39 8.95
C PHE A 275 -7.72 -18.47 8.84
N GLN A 276 -7.31 -19.05 9.99
CA GLN A 276 -6.24 -20.05 10.12
C GLN A 276 -4.97 -19.64 9.37
N LYS A 277 -4.70 -18.34 9.38
CA LYS A 277 -3.59 -17.70 8.69
C LYS A 277 -2.81 -16.88 9.70
N ASN A 278 -1.52 -16.78 9.44
CA ASN A 278 -0.57 -16.01 10.19
C ASN A 278 -0.09 -14.85 9.33
N VAL A 279 0.00 -13.65 9.90
CA VAL A 279 0.40 -12.44 9.19
C VAL A 279 1.32 -11.61 10.08
N ASN A 280 2.46 -11.19 9.53
CA ASN A 280 3.32 -10.18 10.15
C ASN A 280 2.88 -8.80 9.68
N PHE A 281 2.94 -7.79 10.56
CA PHE A 281 2.50 -6.45 10.22
C PHE A 281 3.55 -5.39 10.49
N ASP A 282 3.65 -4.45 9.55
CA ASP A 282 4.25 -3.14 9.73
C ASP A 282 3.11 -2.10 9.74
N ILE A 283 2.70 -1.66 10.93
CA ILE A 283 1.58 -0.72 11.11
C ILE A 283 2.13 0.69 11.31
N VAL A 284 1.87 1.57 10.36
CA VAL A 284 2.34 2.95 10.34
C VAL A 284 1.18 3.91 10.58
N GLU A 285 1.31 4.73 11.62
CA GLU A 285 0.41 5.86 11.83
C GLU A 285 0.80 7.03 10.92
N VAL A 286 -0.17 7.61 10.24
CA VAL A 286 0.03 8.85 9.51
C VAL A 286 -1.12 9.77 9.85
N PHE A 287 -0.90 11.09 9.78
CA PHE A 287 -2.01 12.03 9.88
C PHE A 287 -2.65 12.16 8.50
N LEU A 288 -3.78 11.47 8.31
CA LEU A 288 -4.50 11.36 7.03
C LEU A 288 -5.86 12.05 7.11
N ASP A 289 -6.01 13.04 8.00
CA ASP A 289 -7.22 13.87 8.13
C ASP A 289 -7.27 14.85 6.96
N ILE A 290 -7.98 14.45 5.90
CA ILE A 290 -8.29 15.35 4.77
C ILE A 290 -9.65 15.98 5.07
N SER A 291 -9.63 17.26 5.47
CA SER A 291 -10.86 18.04 5.64
C SER A 291 -11.34 18.58 4.30
N GLN A 292 -12.55 18.21 3.88
CA GLN A 292 -13.28 18.90 2.81
C GLN A 292 -14.54 19.53 3.41
N GLY A 293 -14.46 20.80 3.81
CA GLY A 293 -15.56 21.48 4.50
C GLY A 293 -15.75 20.97 5.94
N ASP A 294 -17.00 20.69 6.32
CA ASP A 294 -17.34 20.12 7.65
C ASP A 294 -17.10 18.60 7.73
N ASP A 295 -16.89 17.94 6.58
CA ASP A 295 -16.65 16.50 6.50
C ASP A 295 -15.16 16.18 6.56
N ARG A 296 -14.81 15.25 7.45
CA ARG A 296 -13.46 14.71 7.61
C ARG A 296 -13.38 13.32 7.02
N ILE A 297 -12.58 13.14 5.98
CA ILE A 297 -12.27 11.82 5.45
C ILE A 297 -11.01 11.33 6.14
N ARG A 298 -11.10 10.13 6.70
CA ARG A 298 -9.95 9.44 7.31
C ARG A 298 -9.68 8.18 6.51
N TRP A 299 -8.42 7.97 6.14
CA TRP A 299 -8.01 6.88 5.28
C TRP A 299 -7.19 5.83 6.06
N GLY A 300 -7.41 4.56 5.77
CA GLY A 300 -6.45 3.48 6.04
C GLY A 300 -6.36 2.53 4.85
N SER A 301 -5.24 1.82 4.71
CA SER A 301 -5.09 0.81 3.67
C SER A 301 -4.00 -0.20 4.04
N ALA A 302 -4.27 -1.47 3.76
CA ALA A 302 -3.32 -2.58 3.85
C ALA A 302 -2.71 -2.94 2.49
N PHE A 303 -1.39 -3.19 2.47
CA PHE A 303 -0.63 -3.60 1.30
C PHE A 303 0.18 -4.84 1.64
N LEU A 304 0.03 -5.88 0.80
CA LEU A 304 0.91 -7.04 0.89
C LEU A 304 2.32 -6.62 0.49
N LEU A 305 3.26 -6.79 1.42
CA LEU A 305 4.67 -6.73 1.12
C LEU A 305 5.12 -8.11 0.63
N SER A 306 6.19 -8.07 -0.13
CA SER A 306 6.78 -9.21 -0.81
C SER A 306 7.47 -10.22 0.11
N ASP A 307 7.87 -9.79 1.31
CA ASP A 307 8.43 -10.64 2.36
C ASP A 307 7.33 -11.32 3.20
N SER A 308 6.08 -11.28 2.72
CA SER A 308 4.89 -11.79 3.40
C SER A 308 4.46 -10.99 4.63
N ASN A 309 5.09 -9.85 4.92
CA ASN A 309 4.53 -8.88 5.85
C ASN A 309 3.41 -8.09 5.17
N VAL A 310 2.57 -7.44 5.97
CA VAL A 310 1.59 -6.48 5.50
C VAL A 310 1.91 -5.12 6.06
N PHE A 311 2.08 -4.17 5.15
CA PHE A 311 2.18 -2.77 5.47
C PHE A 311 0.78 -2.19 5.61
N ILE A 312 0.45 -1.67 6.79
CA ILE A 312 -0.78 -0.92 7.00
C ILE A 312 -0.35 0.52 7.24
N PHE A 313 -0.87 1.46 6.46
CA PHE A 313 -0.89 2.85 6.87
C PHE A 313 -2.29 3.25 7.27
N MET A 314 -2.42 4.07 8.31
CA MET A 314 -3.72 4.47 8.82
C MET A 314 -3.66 5.81 9.52
N ASP A 315 -4.79 6.51 9.52
CA ASP A 315 -4.95 7.72 10.32
C ASP A 315 -4.74 7.43 11.81
N THR A 316 -4.01 8.29 12.52
CA THR A 316 -3.75 8.13 13.97
C THR A 316 -5.04 7.95 14.79
N SER A 317 -6.16 8.55 14.37
CA SER A 317 -7.43 8.39 15.09
C SER A 317 -8.02 6.97 15.00
N PHE A 318 -7.52 6.11 14.10
CA PHE A 318 -8.03 4.74 13.93
C PHE A 318 -7.89 3.91 15.20
N TRP A 319 -6.91 4.19 16.06
CA TRP A 319 -6.74 3.52 17.36
C TRP A 319 -7.93 3.67 18.30
N SER A 320 -8.67 4.76 18.18
CA SER A 320 -9.86 5.01 18.99
C SER A 320 -11.06 4.14 18.58
N GLY A 321 -11.05 3.60 17.36
CA GLY A 321 -12.13 2.82 16.77
C GLY A 321 -11.72 1.40 16.39
N HIS A 322 -12.45 0.79 15.46
CA HIS A 322 -12.16 -0.53 14.89
C HIS A 322 -11.51 -0.47 13.50
N ASN A 323 -11.33 0.72 12.91
CA ASN A 323 -10.86 0.86 11.52
C ASN A 323 -9.47 0.26 11.29
N TYR A 324 -8.57 0.27 12.28
CA TYR A 324 -7.28 -0.43 12.15
C TYR A 324 -7.46 -1.94 12.03
N LEU A 325 -8.44 -2.52 12.73
CA LEU A 325 -8.78 -3.93 12.59
C LEU A 325 -9.42 -4.24 11.25
N HIS A 326 -10.13 -3.28 10.63
CA HIS A 326 -10.67 -3.44 9.28
C HIS A 326 -9.53 -3.76 8.28
N GLU A 327 -8.50 -2.92 8.26
CA GLU A 327 -7.33 -3.13 7.41
C GLU A 327 -6.56 -4.42 7.76
N MET A 328 -6.49 -4.77 9.04
CA MET A 328 -5.88 -6.03 9.46
C MET A 328 -6.69 -7.24 8.98
N VAL A 329 -8.02 -7.22 9.10
CA VAL A 329 -8.87 -8.35 8.68
C VAL A 329 -8.78 -8.56 7.17
N HIS A 330 -8.70 -7.49 6.36
CA HIS A 330 -8.40 -7.60 4.92
C HIS A 330 -7.14 -8.44 4.65
N ALA A 331 -6.07 -8.22 5.41
CA ALA A 331 -4.83 -8.97 5.25
C ALA A 331 -4.94 -10.47 5.62
N TYR A 332 -5.80 -10.80 6.57
CA TYR A 332 -6.13 -12.19 6.91
C TYR A 332 -7.08 -12.82 5.88
N ASN A 333 -7.96 -12.02 5.28
CA ASN A 333 -8.94 -12.42 4.26
C ASN A 333 -8.40 -12.28 2.82
N ASP A 334 -7.33 -13.01 2.51
CA ASP A 334 -6.63 -12.94 1.22
C ASP A 334 -7.17 -13.88 0.13
N ILE A 335 -8.14 -14.76 0.45
CA ILE A 335 -8.83 -15.60 -0.54
C ILE A 335 -10.22 -15.02 -0.73
N LEU A 336 -10.39 -14.31 -1.84
CA LEU A 336 -11.62 -13.63 -2.20
C LEU A 336 -12.16 -14.20 -3.51
N PRO A 337 -13.49 -14.10 -3.76
CA PRO A 337 -14.01 -14.41 -5.06
C PRO A 337 -13.45 -13.41 -6.10
N PRO A 338 -13.55 -13.68 -7.40
CA PRO A 338 -13.20 -12.70 -8.42
C PRO A 338 -14.00 -11.40 -8.23
N LYS A 339 -13.41 -10.24 -8.55
CA LYS A 339 -14.12 -8.94 -8.46
C LYS A 339 -15.43 -8.87 -9.27
N SER A 340 -15.57 -9.71 -10.29
CA SER A 340 -16.78 -9.83 -11.11
C SER A 340 -17.89 -10.66 -10.45
N ASP A 341 -17.61 -11.34 -9.33
CA ASP A 341 -18.59 -12.11 -8.57
C ASP A 341 -19.43 -11.16 -7.71
N SER A 342 -20.75 -11.33 -7.72
CA SER A 342 -21.68 -10.48 -6.96
C SER A 342 -21.46 -10.55 -5.44
N SER A 343 -20.87 -11.63 -4.93
CA SER A 343 -20.54 -11.79 -3.51
C SER A 343 -19.21 -11.15 -3.11
N TYR A 344 -18.45 -10.56 -4.05
CA TYR A 344 -17.15 -9.96 -3.78
C TYR A 344 -17.21 -8.94 -2.63
N TYR A 345 -18.09 -7.94 -2.71
CA TYR A 345 -18.16 -6.90 -1.69
C TYR A 345 -18.74 -7.39 -0.35
N PHE A 346 -19.56 -8.44 -0.38
CA PHE A 346 -20.00 -9.11 0.85
C PHE A 346 -18.80 -9.71 1.61
N PHE A 347 -17.93 -10.47 0.94
CA PHE A 347 -16.76 -11.08 1.59
C PHE A 347 -15.62 -10.10 1.83
N HIS A 348 -15.32 -9.23 0.86
CA HIS A 348 -14.20 -8.31 0.93
C HIS A 348 -14.44 -7.22 1.97
N GLU A 349 -15.59 -6.55 1.95
CA GLU A 349 -15.80 -5.34 2.76
C GLU A 349 -16.76 -5.58 3.92
N SER A 350 -17.95 -6.15 3.67
CA SER A 350 -18.97 -6.25 4.71
C SER A 350 -18.63 -7.26 5.81
N MET A 351 -18.11 -8.43 5.45
CA MET A 351 -17.63 -9.42 6.42
C MET A 351 -16.41 -8.89 7.19
N THR A 352 -15.49 -8.21 6.50
CA THR A 352 -14.33 -7.55 7.11
C THR A 352 -14.75 -6.52 8.14
N GLU A 353 -15.68 -5.64 7.78
CA GLU A 353 -16.23 -4.62 8.68
C GLU A 353 -16.98 -5.24 9.86
N TYR A 354 -17.73 -6.32 9.62
CA TYR A 354 -18.37 -7.06 10.70
C TYR A 354 -17.34 -7.59 11.71
N LEU A 355 -16.30 -8.29 11.24
CA LEU A 355 -15.27 -8.88 12.09
C LEU A 355 -14.45 -7.82 12.83
N ALA A 356 -14.13 -6.70 12.20
CA ALA A 356 -13.41 -5.60 12.83
C ALA A 356 -14.16 -5.04 14.04
N VAL A 357 -15.47 -4.76 13.90
CA VAL A 357 -16.32 -4.32 15.01
C VAL A 357 -16.46 -5.44 16.05
N TYR A 358 -16.65 -6.69 15.62
CA TYR A 358 -16.82 -7.85 16.51
C TYR A 358 -15.62 -8.03 17.46
N PHE A 359 -14.40 -7.92 16.94
CA PHE A 359 -13.18 -8.10 17.73
C PHE A 359 -12.74 -6.86 18.51
N LYS A 360 -13.13 -5.65 18.09
CA LYS A 360 -12.80 -4.42 18.85
C LYS A 360 -13.63 -4.30 20.13
N TYR A 361 -14.92 -4.60 20.06
CA TYR A 361 -15.88 -4.20 21.07
C TYR A 361 -16.47 -5.40 21.83
N ASN A 362 -16.76 -5.19 23.11
CA ASN A 362 -17.63 -6.12 23.85
C ASN A 362 -19.06 -6.08 23.29
N GLN A 363 -19.89 -7.05 23.69
CA GLN A 363 -21.24 -7.21 23.15
C GLN A 363 -22.10 -5.94 23.22
N GLN A 364 -22.14 -5.25 24.37
CA GLN A 364 -22.96 -4.05 24.54
C GLN A 364 -22.52 -2.91 23.61
N MET A 365 -21.21 -2.66 23.52
CA MET A 365 -20.67 -1.59 22.69
C MET A 365 -20.78 -1.94 21.20
N ARG A 366 -20.54 -3.20 20.84
CA ARG A 366 -20.71 -3.72 19.48
C ARG A 366 -22.13 -3.48 18.97
N ASP A 367 -23.12 -3.79 19.79
CA ASP A 367 -24.52 -3.60 19.46
C ASP A 367 -24.86 -2.13 19.22
N SER A 368 -24.37 -1.24 20.10
CA SER A 368 -24.55 0.20 19.94
C SER A 368 -23.89 0.74 18.66
N VAL A 369 -22.72 0.21 18.28
CA VAL A 369 -22.05 0.58 17.01
C VAL A 369 -22.89 0.17 15.81
N TYR A 370 -23.43 -1.04 15.79
CA TYR A 370 -24.30 -1.49 14.69
C TYR A 370 -25.64 -0.75 14.64
N GLU A 371 -26.25 -0.44 15.78
CA GLU A 371 -27.44 0.42 15.86
C GLU A 371 -27.17 1.81 15.27
N THR A 372 -26.02 2.40 15.60
CA THR A 372 -25.61 3.69 15.03
C THR A 372 -25.42 3.59 13.51
N LYS A 373 -24.80 2.51 13.02
CA LYS A 373 -24.59 2.26 11.59
C LYS A 373 -25.93 2.15 10.84
N ILE A 374 -26.89 1.38 11.34
CA ILE A 374 -28.18 1.21 10.63
C ILE A 374 -29.01 2.51 10.65
N LEU A 375 -28.97 3.29 11.74
CA LEU A 375 -29.61 4.60 11.79
C LEU A 375 -28.98 5.56 10.78
N LYS A 376 -27.65 5.56 10.65
CA LYS A 376 -26.96 6.34 9.62
C LYS A 376 -27.40 5.91 8.23
N TYR A 377 -27.45 4.60 7.94
CA TYR A 377 -27.92 4.08 6.66
C TYR A 377 -29.34 4.56 6.30
N ILE A 378 -30.29 4.42 7.23
CA ILE A 378 -31.68 4.86 7.02
C ILE A 378 -31.75 6.36 6.69
N ASN A 379 -30.90 7.17 7.31
CA ASN A 379 -30.86 8.62 7.08
C ASN A 379 -30.20 9.03 5.76
N LEU A 380 -29.41 8.16 5.10
CA LEU A 380 -28.75 8.47 3.83
C LEU A 380 -29.72 8.52 2.62
N LYS A 381 -30.99 8.11 2.78
CA LYS A 381 -32.02 8.13 1.72
C LYS A 381 -31.56 7.51 0.37
N GLN A 382 -30.73 6.47 0.43
CA GLN A 382 -30.21 5.80 -0.77
C GLN A 382 -31.28 4.92 -1.42
N ASP A 383 -31.15 4.68 -2.74
CA ASP A 383 -31.90 3.64 -3.41
C ASP A 383 -31.59 2.28 -2.76
N TYR A 384 -32.62 1.46 -2.57
CA TYR A 384 -32.53 0.13 -1.96
C TYR A 384 -31.83 -0.86 -2.90
N ILE A 385 -30.50 -0.76 -3.00
CA ILE A 385 -29.68 -1.76 -3.69
C ILE A 385 -29.32 -2.89 -2.72
N ARG A 386 -29.25 -4.12 -3.21
CA ARG A 386 -28.76 -5.27 -2.46
C ARG A 386 -27.24 -5.34 -2.55
N ILE A 387 -26.60 -5.95 -1.55
CA ILE A 387 -25.14 -6.15 -1.57
C ILE A 387 -24.65 -6.90 -2.82
N PHE A 388 -25.47 -7.80 -3.36
CA PHE A 388 -25.16 -8.60 -4.55
C PHE A 388 -25.37 -7.86 -5.89
N GLU A 389 -25.90 -6.64 -5.84
CA GLU A 389 -26.08 -5.77 -7.02
C GLU A 389 -24.95 -4.74 -7.13
N ILE A 390 -24.02 -4.73 -6.18
CA ILE A 390 -22.89 -3.80 -6.15
C ILE A 390 -21.76 -4.33 -7.06
N ASP A 391 -21.44 -3.56 -8.11
CA ASP A 391 -20.33 -3.82 -9.01
C ASP A 391 -19.11 -2.92 -8.74
N LYS A 392 -19.29 -1.87 -7.92
CA LYS A 392 -18.22 -0.96 -7.49
C LYS A 392 -18.46 -0.43 -6.07
N SER A 393 -17.43 -0.47 -5.22
CA SER A 393 -17.43 0.24 -3.93
C SER A 393 -17.12 1.72 -4.15
N GLU A 394 -18.10 2.59 -3.90
CA GLU A 394 -17.97 4.04 -4.07
C GLU A 394 -18.33 4.77 -2.77
N VAL A 395 -17.41 5.62 -2.33
CA VAL A 395 -17.63 6.62 -1.31
C VAL A 395 -17.93 7.93 -2.04
N SER A 396 -19.21 8.18 -2.34
CA SER A 396 -19.66 9.49 -2.83
C SER A 396 -19.99 10.38 -1.64
N LEU A 397 -19.30 11.52 -1.54
CA LEU A 397 -19.52 12.51 -0.48
C LEU A 397 -20.86 13.24 -0.63
N ASP A 398 -21.35 13.39 -1.86
CA ASP A 398 -22.48 14.27 -2.12
C ASP A 398 -23.83 13.57 -2.02
N PHE A 399 -24.04 12.37 -2.58
CA PHE A 399 -25.40 11.81 -2.66
C PHE A 399 -25.45 10.28 -2.73
N GLY A 400 -24.69 9.62 -1.87
CA GLY A 400 -24.78 8.19 -1.75
C GLY A 400 -24.13 7.43 -2.91
N GLY A 401 -23.97 6.16 -2.61
CA GLY A 401 -23.11 5.21 -3.29
C GLY A 401 -23.15 3.94 -2.46
N THR A 402 -22.39 2.95 -2.85
CA THR A 402 -22.49 1.59 -2.29
C THR A 402 -21.94 1.50 -0.87
N PHE A 403 -21.29 2.55 -0.35
CA PHE A 403 -20.80 2.65 1.03
C PHE A 403 -21.88 2.34 2.09
N GLY A 404 -23.09 2.89 1.93
CA GLY A 404 -24.17 2.74 2.91
C GLY A 404 -24.57 1.27 3.08
N VAL A 405 -24.74 0.56 1.97
CA VAL A 405 -25.03 -0.87 1.98
C VAL A 405 -23.83 -1.67 2.50
N THR A 406 -22.64 -1.41 1.94
CA THR A 406 -21.43 -2.21 2.16
C THR A 406 -20.88 -2.13 3.59
N TYR A 407 -20.83 -0.94 4.20
CA TYR A 407 -20.18 -0.72 5.50
C TYR A 407 -21.16 -0.42 6.65
N LEU A 408 -22.44 -0.16 6.36
CA LEU A 408 -23.43 0.16 7.39
C LEU A 408 -24.53 -0.90 7.49
N LYS A 409 -25.33 -1.10 6.42
CA LYS A 409 -26.47 -2.03 6.41
C LYS A 409 -26.02 -3.49 6.53
N THR A 410 -25.19 -3.96 5.60
CA THR A 410 -24.83 -5.39 5.53
C THR A 410 -24.12 -5.88 6.79
N PRO A 411 -23.14 -5.16 7.38
CA PRO A 411 -22.54 -5.58 8.65
C PRO A 411 -23.55 -5.65 9.82
N PHE A 412 -24.55 -4.75 9.86
CA PHE A 412 -25.65 -4.83 10.83
C PHE A 412 -26.51 -6.08 10.63
N VAL A 413 -26.80 -6.45 9.38
CA VAL A 413 -27.57 -7.66 9.04
C VAL A 413 -26.79 -8.91 9.44
N ILE A 414 -25.48 -8.96 9.17
CA ILE A 414 -24.60 -10.05 9.65
C ILE A 414 -24.64 -10.16 11.17
N ASN A 415 -24.52 -9.05 11.91
CA ASN A 415 -24.60 -9.07 13.38
C ASN A 415 -25.96 -9.58 13.88
N SER A 416 -27.04 -9.16 13.25
CA SER A 416 -28.39 -9.57 13.61
C SER A 416 -28.63 -11.06 13.32
N PHE A 417 -28.09 -11.58 12.22
CA PHE A 417 -28.08 -13.00 11.91
C PHE A 417 -27.24 -13.81 12.92
N ALA A 418 -26.03 -13.34 13.23
CA ALA A 418 -25.15 -13.95 14.22
C ALA A 418 -25.84 -14.04 15.59
N LYS A 419 -26.53 -12.99 16.03
CA LYS A 419 -27.35 -13.01 17.25
C LYS A 419 -28.49 -14.02 17.19
N LYS A 420 -29.19 -14.10 16.05
CA LYS A 420 -30.32 -14.99 15.85
C LYS A 420 -29.93 -16.47 15.99
N ILE A 421 -28.79 -16.87 15.44
CA ILE A 421 -28.30 -18.25 15.49
C ILE A 421 -27.39 -18.54 16.70
N GLY A 422 -26.97 -17.51 17.42
CA GLY A 422 -25.97 -17.54 18.48
C GLY A 422 -24.60 -17.10 17.99
N GLU A 423 -24.05 -16.04 18.56
CA GLU A 423 -22.83 -15.39 18.03
C GLU A 423 -21.61 -16.31 18.05
N ASN A 424 -21.40 -17.08 19.13
CA ASN A 424 -20.30 -18.05 19.19
C ASN A 424 -20.46 -19.12 18.11
N LYS A 425 -21.68 -19.62 17.91
CA LYS A 425 -21.99 -20.59 16.85
C LYS A 425 -21.72 -19.98 15.47
N PHE A 426 -22.06 -18.71 15.24
CA PHE A 426 -21.73 -18.02 13.99
C PHE A 426 -20.22 -18.00 13.73
N ILE A 427 -19.41 -17.61 14.72
CA ILE A 427 -17.95 -17.56 14.60
C ILE A 427 -17.33 -18.95 14.40
N ASP A 428 -17.84 -19.96 15.10
CA ASP A 428 -17.36 -21.35 14.94
C ASP A 428 -17.63 -21.87 13.51
N ILE A 429 -18.84 -21.65 12.99
CA ILE A 429 -19.19 -22.02 11.61
C ILE A 429 -18.37 -21.22 10.60
N LEU A 430 -18.16 -19.93 10.83
CA LEU A 430 -17.34 -19.07 9.97
C LEU A 430 -15.89 -19.55 9.92
N SER A 431 -15.35 -20.02 11.05
CA SER A 431 -14.01 -20.62 11.11
C SER A 431 -13.92 -21.90 10.28
N LEU A 432 -14.95 -22.75 10.34
CA LEU A 432 -15.03 -23.96 9.49
C LEU A 432 -15.13 -23.62 8.00
N PHE A 433 -15.89 -22.57 7.64
CA PHE A 433 -15.98 -22.09 6.28
C PHE A 433 -14.62 -21.67 5.74
N TYR A 434 -13.88 -20.82 6.47
CA TYR A 434 -12.56 -20.37 6.02
C TYR A 434 -11.52 -21.50 6.03
N GLU A 435 -11.61 -22.47 6.93
CA GLU A 435 -10.82 -23.71 6.85
C GLU A 435 -11.05 -24.44 5.52
N GLN A 436 -12.32 -24.58 5.10
CA GLN A 436 -12.66 -25.18 3.81
C GLN A 436 -12.13 -24.35 2.64
N VAL A 437 -12.35 -23.03 2.64
CA VAL A 437 -11.83 -22.10 1.62
C VAL A 437 -10.31 -22.23 1.49
N ARG A 438 -9.58 -22.35 2.61
CA ARG A 438 -8.13 -22.52 2.59
C ARG A 438 -7.69 -23.81 1.91
N LYS A 439 -8.44 -24.90 2.08
CA LYS A 439 -8.20 -26.21 1.46
C LYS A 439 -8.56 -26.25 -0.02
N THR A 440 -9.71 -25.69 -0.39
CA THR A 440 -10.26 -25.79 -1.76
C THR A 440 -9.86 -24.63 -2.67
N LYS A 441 -9.48 -23.48 -2.09
CA LYS A 441 -9.30 -22.19 -2.78
C LYS A 441 -10.56 -21.69 -3.48
N ILE A 442 -11.73 -22.17 -3.05
CA ILE A 442 -13.04 -21.77 -3.59
C ILE A 442 -13.76 -20.97 -2.52
N ILE A 443 -14.19 -19.76 -2.89
CA ILE A 443 -15.02 -18.90 -2.06
C ILE A 443 -16.13 -18.33 -2.94
N ASN A 444 -17.37 -18.52 -2.50
CA ASN A 444 -18.57 -17.93 -3.09
C ASN A 444 -19.72 -18.06 -2.09
N PHE A 445 -20.84 -17.39 -2.37
CA PHE A 445 -21.97 -17.36 -1.44
C PHE A 445 -22.71 -18.70 -1.30
N GLN A 446 -22.69 -19.57 -2.32
CA GLN A 446 -23.34 -20.88 -2.28
C GLN A 446 -22.61 -21.88 -1.36
N GLU A 447 -21.28 -21.88 -1.39
CA GLU A 447 -20.47 -22.67 -0.45
C GLU A 447 -20.65 -22.15 0.98
N PHE A 448 -20.76 -20.83 1.14
CA PHE A 448 -21.05 -20.20 2.42
C PHE A 448 -22.40 -20.67 2.99
N GLU A 449 -23.46 -20.67 2.17
CA GLU A 449 -24.76 -21.26 2.53
C GLU A 449 -24.63 -22.73 2.94
N THR A 450 -23.95 -23.53 2.12
CA THR A 450 -23.82 -24.97 2.32
C THR A 450 -23.15 -25.29 3.65
N VAL A 451 -22.08 -24.55 4.00
CA VAL A 451 -21.38 -24.71 5.29
C VAL A 451 -22.28 -24.28 6.45
N PHE A 452 -23.00 -23.16 6.33
CA PHE A 452 -23.88 -22.71 7.41
C PHE A 452 -25.04 -23.68 7.66
N LYS A 453 -25.73 -24.15 6.61
CA LYS A 453 -26.84 -25.10 6.71
C LYS A 453 -26.39 -26.46 7.25
N SER A 454 -25.27 -26.98 6.77
CA SER A 454 -24.72 -28.26 7.25
C SER A 454 -24.28 -28.23 8.72
N ASN A 455 -24.04 -27.04 9.29
CA ASN A 455 -23.70 -26.85 10.70
C ASN A 455 -24.89 -26.33 11.54
N GLY A 456 -26.11 -26.67 11.11
CA GLY A 456 -27.31 -26.55 11.92
C GLY A 456 -27.93 -25.15 11.94
N VAL A 457 -27.70 -24.34 10.91
CA VAL A 457 -28.55 -23.17 10.61
C VAL A 457 -29.78 -23.65 9.85
N SER A 458 -30.97 -23.22 10.29
CA SER A 458 -32.23 -23.60 9.64
C SER A 458 -32.44 -22.85 8.34
N ASP A 459 -33.19 -23.43 7.40
CA ASP A 459 -33.58 -22.72 6.16
C ASP A 459 -34.30 -21.40 6.49
N LYS A 460 -35.18 -21.38 7.48
CA LYS A 460 -35.88 -20.16 7.93
C LYS A 460 -34.92 -19.05 8.37
N ASP A 461 -33.87 -19.39 9.12
CA ASP A 461 -32.91 -18.38 9.58
C ASP A 461 -32.00 -17.91 8.44
N TRP A 462 -31.65 -18.81 7.52
CA TRP A 462 -30.87 -18.50 6.32
C TRP A 462 -31.65 -17.61 5.35
N ASP A 463 -32.90 -17.96 5.05
CA ASP A 463 -33.78 -17.20 4.17
C ASP A 463 -33.98 -15.78 4.72
N TRP A 464 -34.17 -15.64 6.04
CA TRP A 464 -34.20 -14.33 6.70
C TRP A 464 -32.90 -13.56 6.47
N PHE A 465 -31.74 -14.20 6.54
CA PHE A 465 -30.46 -13.54 6.29
C PHE A 465 -30.38 -13.04 4.85
N VAL A 466 -30.67 -13.90 3.87
CA VAL A 466 -30.62 -13.57 2.43
C VAL A 466 -31.61 -12.47 2.05
N GLU A 467 -32.83 -12.47 2.62
CA GLU A 467 -33.84 -11.44 2.38
C GLU A 467 -33.42 -10.05 2.86
N ASN A 468 -32.54 -9.97 3.86
CA ASN A 468 -32.13 -8.70 4.48
C ASN A 468 -30.79 -8.17 3.95
N LEU A 469 -30.01 -8.97 3.22
CA LEU A 469 -28.83 -8.55 2.47
C LEU A 469 -29.23 -7.70 1.26
#